data_AF-A0AAD4C540-F1
#
_entry.id   AF-A0AAD4C540-F1
#
_cell.length_a   1.000
_cell.length_b   1.000
_cell.length_c   1.000
_cell.angle_alpha   90.00
_cell.angle_beta   90.00
_cell.angle_gamma   90.00
#
_symmetry.space_group_name_H-M   'P 1'
#
loop_
_entity.id
_entity.type
_entity.pdbx_description
1 polymer ?
#
loop_
_entity_poly.entity_id
_entity_poly.type
_entity_poly.pdbx_seq_one_letter_code
_entity_poly.pdbx_strand_id
1 'polypeptide(L)' 'ELSRVLGVHRNTLRFHMRRHGIGRSFSQLSNTDLDSLIAQFKTRRPESGIRYIFGFLRRHGIRVQHR' A
#
# COMPACT_ATOMS: atom_id res chain seq x y z
N GLU A 1 11.02 10.42 -5.22
CA GLU A 1 9.77 11.13 -5.57
C GLU A 1 9.57 12.34 -4.66
N LEU A 2 9.25 12.16 -3.36
CA LEU A 2 9.08 13.27 -2.39
C LEU A 2 10.32 14.18 -2.25
N SER A 3 11.53 13.62 -2.28
CA SER A 3 12.78 14.41 -2.22
C SER A 3 12.96 15.34 -3.42
N ARG A 4 12.46 14.95 -4.60
CA ARG A 4 12.52 15.78 -5.82
C ARG A 4 11.49 16.91 -5.75
N VAL A 5 10.29 16.62 -5.25
CA VAL A 5 9.23 17.62 -5.06
C VAL A 5 9.63 18.68 -4.04
N LEU A 6 10.27 18.27 -2.95
CA LEU A 6 10.72 19.17 -1.88
C LEU A 6 12.08 19.84 -2.15
N GLY A 7 12.75 19.52 -3.26
CA GLY A 7 14.06 20.08 -3.59
C GLY A 7 15.18 19.70 -2.61
N VAL A 8 15.00 18.65 -1.79
CA VAL A 8 15.98 18.23 -0.77
C VAL A 8 16.62 16.89 -1.13
N HIS A 9 17.88 16.72 -0.73
CA HIS A 9 18.55 15.43 -0.92
C HIS A 9 17.84 14.31 -0.14
N ARG A 10 17.80 13.10 -0.71
CA ARG A 10 17.10 11.93 -0.13
C ARG A 10 17.52 11.60 1.30
N ASN A 11 18.79 11.85 1.65
CA ASN A 11 19.31 11.57 3.00
C ASN A 11 18.81 12.61 4.00
N THR A 12 18.76 13.88 3.61
CA THR A 12 18.19 14.97 4.40
C THR A 12 16.72 14.71 4.68
N LEU A 13 15.95 14.35 3.64
CA LEU A 13 14.54 13.96 3.80
C LEU A 13 14.39 12.79 4.78
N ARG A 14 15.20 11.72 4.64
CA ARG A 14 15.16 10.57 5.56
C ARG A 14 15.49 10.96 6.99
N PHE A 15 16.47 11.84 7.19
CA PHE A 15 16.84 12.33 8.52
C PHE A 15 15.68 13.07 9.18
N HIS A 16 15.05 14.02 8.48
CA HIS A 16 13.89 14.74 9.01
C HIS A 16 12.69 13.83 9.25
N MET A 17 12.39 12.92 8.31
CA MET A 17 11.31 11.95 8.48
C MET A 17 11.51 11.11 9.75
N ARG A 18 12.74 10.61 10.00
CA ARG A 18 13.05 9.89 11.24
C ARG A 18 12.93 10.77 12.47
N ARG A 19 13.49 11.99 12.44
CA ARG A 19 13.43 12.95 13.55
C ARG A 19 12.00 13.29 13.96
N HIS A 20 11.08 13.33 12.99
CA HIS A 20 9.67 13.65 13.21
C HIS A 20 8.78 12.39 13.32
N GLY A 21 9.34 11.18 13.42
CA GLY A 21 8.56 9.95 13.55
C GLY A 21 7.74 9.58 12.31
N ILE A 22 8.02 10.20 11.16
CA ILE A 22 7.34 9.94 9.89
C ILE A 22 7.92 8.67 9.27
N GLY A 23 7.41 7.53 9.74
CA GLY A 23 7.72 6.20 9.23
C GLY A 23 6.74 5.74 8.16
N ARG A 24 7.06 4.61 7.52
CA ARG A 24 6.06 3.81 6.82
C ARG A 24 5.46 2.84 7.83
N SER A 25 4.17 2.92 8.08
CA SER A 25 3.41 1.92 8.84
C SER A 25 2.56 1.09 7.89
N PHE A 26 2.34 -0.17 8.25
CA PHE A 26 1.28 -0.96 7.63
C PHE A 26 -0.06 -0.53 8.22
N SER A 27 -1.10 -0.56 7.38
CA SER A 27 -2.48 -0.42 7.86
C SER A 27 -2.79 -1.56 8.82
N GLN A 28 -3.57 -1.27 9.86
CA GLN A 28 -4.18 -2.26 10.76
C GLN A 28 -5.33 -3.00 10.06
N LEU A 29 -5.07 -3.55 8.87
CA LEU A 29 -6.04 -4.35 8.14
C LEU A 29 -5.94 -5.79 8.64
N SER A 30 -7.03 -6.33 9.19
CA SER A 30 -7.04 -7.72 9.61
C SER A 30 -7.03 -8.65 8.40
N ASN A 31 -6.57 -9.89 8.59
CA ASN A 31 -6.63 -10.90 7.54
C ASN A 31 -8.08 -11.15 7.09
N THR A 32 -9.03 -11.13 8.03
CA THR A 32 -10.47 -11.31 7.73
C THR A 32 -11.03 -10.18 6.88
N ASP A 33 -10.59 -8.94 7.08
CA ASP A 33 -10.99 -7.81 6.23
C ASP A 33 -10.40 -7.95 4.82
N LEU A 34 -9.14 -8.41 4.73
CA LEU A 34 -8.50 -8.66 3.45
C LEU A 34 -9.19 -9.80 2.68
N ASP A 35 -9.53 -10.89 3.35
CA ASP A 35 -10.24 -12.02 2.76
C ASP A 35 -11.63 -11.59 2.27
N SER A 36 -12.33 -10.77 3.04
CA SER A 36 -13.64 -10.21 2.66
C SER A 36 -13.54 -9.35 1.40
N LEU A 37 -12.51 -8.51 1.28
CA LEU A 37 -12.25 -7.70 0.09
C LEU A 37 -11.93 -8.56 -1.15
N ILE A 38 -11.13 -9.61 -0.96
CA ILE A 38 -10.78 -10.55 -2.04
C ILE A 38 -12.03 -11.33 -2.48
N ALA A 39 -12.85 -11.80 -1.53
CA ALA A 39 -14.09 -12.50 -1.80
C ALA A 39 -15.05 -11.62 -2.62
N GLN A 40 -15.27 -10.36 -2.20
CA GLN A 40 -16.10 -9.41 -2.95
C GLN A 40 -15.60 -9.18 -4.39
N PHE A 41 -14.28 -9.08 -4.57
CA PHE A 41 -13.70 -8.97 -5.91
C PHE A 41 -13.97 -10.24 -6.74
N LYS A 42 -13.78 -11.43 -6.14
CA LYS A 42 -13.96 -12.72 -6.81
C LYS A 42 -15.42 -13.03 -7.14
N THR A 43 -16.38 -12.62 -6.33
CA THR A 43 -17.81 -12.73 -6.67
C THR A 43 -18.14 -12.01 -7.98
N ARG A 44 -17.51 -10.85 -8.23
CA ARG A 44 -17.73 -10.08 -9.46
C ARG A 44 -16.87 -10.56 -10.63
N ARG A 45 -15.71 -11.16 -10.35
CA ARG A 45 -14.70 -11.54 -11.34
C ARG A 45 -14.01 -12.86 -10.94
N PRO A 46 -14.70 -14.01 -11.05
CA PRO A 46 -14.20 -15.29 -10.54
C PRO A 46 -12.89 -15.71 -11.22
N GLU A 47 -12.79 -15.55 -12.54
CA GLU A 47 -11.62 -15.95 -13.34
C GLU A 47 -10.42 -15.00 -13.27
N SER A 48 -10.55 -13.86 -12.57
CA SER A 48 -9.47 -12.87 -12.53
C SER A 48 -8.29 -13.35 -11.67
N GLY A 49 -7.11 -13.36 -12.27
CA GLY A 49 -5.86 -13.71 -11.59
C GLY A 49 -5.38 -12.68 -10.56
N ILE A 50 -4.35 -13.04 -9.80
CA ILE A 50 -3.80 -12.26 -8.67
C ILE A 50 -3.38 -10.83 -9.05
N ARG A 51 -2.92 -10.62 -10.30
CA ARG A 51 -2.54 -9.29 -10.80
C ARG A 51 -3.70 -8.29 -10.74
N TYR A 52 -4.92 -8.75 -11.03
CA TYR A 52 -6.11 -7.90 -10.98
C TYR A 52 -6.59 -7.64 -9.55
N ILE A 53 -6.40 -8.62 -8.65
CA ILE A 53 -6.65 -8.46 -7.21
C ILE A 53 -5.75 -7.35 -6.65
N PHE A 54 -4.45 -7.36 -6.96
CA PHE A 54 -3.55 -6.28 -6.55
C PHE A 54 -3.95 -4.91 -7.11
N GLY A 55 -4.40 -4.86 -8.37
CA GLY A 55 -4.93 -3.63 -8.96
C GLY A 55 -6.21 -3.14 -8.27
N PHE A 56 -7.08 -4.06 -7.83
CA PHE A 56 -8.27 -3.74 -7.05
C PHE A 56 -7.91 -3.18 -5.67
N LEU A 57 -7.01 -3.85 -4.94
CA LEU A 57 -6.55 -3.41 -3.61
C LEU A 57 -5.89 -2.03 -3.68
N ARG A 58 -5.03 -1.80 -4.68
CA ARG A 58 -4.39 -0.48 -4.88
C ARG A 58 -5.40 0.65 -5.13
N ARG A 59 -6.47 0.38 -5.89
CA ARG A 59 -7.55 1.36 -6.11
C ARG A 59 -8.33 1.69 -4.83
N HIS A 60 -8.35 0.78 -3.85
CA HIS A 60 -8.94 0.99 -2.53
C HIS A 60 -7.93 1.54 -1.50
N GLY A 61 -6.78 2.04 -1.96
CA GLY A 61 -5.75 2.61 -1.09
C GLY A 61 -4.88 1.57 -0.36
N ILE A 62 -5.08 0.27 -0.62
CA ILE A 62 -4.38 -0.81 0.07
C ILE A 62 -3.18 -1.25 -0.78
N ARG A 63 -1.99 -1.17 -0.20
CA ARG A 63 -0.75 -1.66 -0.82
C ARG A 63 -0.27 -2.89 -0.07
N VAL A 64 -0.27 -4.02 -0.76
CA VAL A 64 0.23 -5.29 -0.23
C VAL A 64 1.72 -5.40 -0.49
N GLN A 65 2.50 -5.78 0.53
CA GLN A 65 3.90 -6.14 0.36
C GLN A 65 4.00 -7.60 -0.11
N HIS A 66 4.75 -7.83 -1.18
CA HIS A 66 5.18 -9.18 -1.54
C HIS A 66 6.46 -9.50 -0.78
N ARG A 67 6.54 -10.71 -0.20
CA ARG A 67 7.78 -11.22 0.39
C ARG A 67 8.73 -11.72 -0.70
#